data_AF-A0A497K8B3-F1
#
_entry.id   AF-A0A497K8B3-F1
#
_cell.length_a   1.000
_cell.length_b   1.000
_cell.length_c   1.000
_cell.angle_alpha   90.00
_cell.angle_beta   90.00
_cell.angle_gamma   90.00
#
_symmetry.space_group_name_H-M   'P 1'
#
loop_
_entity.id
_entity.type
_entity.pdbx_description
1 polymer ?
#
loop_
_entity_poly.entity_id
_entity_poly.type
_entity_poly.pdbx_seq_one_letter_code
_entity_poly.pdbx_strand_id
1 'polypeptide(L)'
;MDVKVVFEKAKIRVHDYSFWRYRAFFPYINERTIVSLGEGWTPLVKFGENVYFKLDFLNPTGSFKDRGSTALISAIHKQVKKASGYVSEDSSGNAGASIAAYAARAGLKAKIFV
;
A
#
# COMPACT_ATOMS: atom_id res chain seq x y z
N MET A 1 13.92 2.47 -17.17
CA MET A 1 13.40 3.85 -17.16
C MET A 1 13.87 4.48 -15.86
N ASP A 2 14.77 5.46 -15.93
CA ASP A 2 15.16 6.23 -14.76
C ASP A 2 14.05 7.22 -14.40
N VAL A 3 13.22 6.84 -13.44
CA VAL A 3 12.18 7.72 -12.91
C VAL A 3 12.80 8.57 -11.80
N LYS A 4 13.19 9.80 -12.12
CA LYS A 4 13.54 10.80 -11.11
C LYS A 4 12.27 11.32 -10.44
N VAL A 5 12.01 10.90 -9.20
CA VAL A 5 10.93 11.45 -8.37
C VAL A 5 11.52 12.52 -7.46
N VAL A 6 11.12 13.79 -7.66
CA VAL A 6 11.47 14.90 -6.76
C VAL A 6 10.32 15.11 -5.79
N PHE A 7 10.63 15.16 -4.49
CA PHE A 7 9.64 15.45 -3.47
C PHE A 7 9.28 16.94 -3.45
N GLU A 8 7.98 17.24 -3.53
CA GLU A 8 7.45 18.60 -3.45
C GLU A 8 6.16 18.57 -2.63
N LYS A 9 6.15 19.26 -1.48
CA LYS A 9 5.00 19.25 -0.55
C LYS A 9 3.67 19.66 -1.22
N ALA A 10 3.73 20.58 -2.19
CA ALA A 10 2.57 21.06 -2.94
C ALA A 10 1.87 19.96 -3.76
N LYS A 11 2.56 18.85 -4.07
CA LYS A 11 2.00 17.71 -4.80
C LYS A 11 1.23 16.73 -3.92
N ILE A 12 1.16 16.96 -2.60
CA ILE A 12 0.37 16.16 -1.67
C ILE A 12 -1.10 16.54 -1.79
N ARG A 13 -1.97 15.56 -2.03
CA ARG A 13 -3.42 15.76 -2.12
C ARG A 13 -4.00 15.88 -0.71
N VAL A 14 -4.28 17.10 -0.24
CA VAL A 14 -4.63 17.36 1.16
C VAL A 14 -6.01 16.86 1.59
N HIS A 15 -6.92 16.64 0.63
CA HIS A 15 -8.25 16.08 0.86
C HIS A 15 -8.34 14.56 0.62
N ASP A 16 -7.20 13.92 0.36
CA ASP A 16 -7.09 12.46 0.33
C ASP A 16 -6.53 11.98 1.67
N TYR A 17 -7.33 11.19 2.37
CA TYR A 17 -7.03 10.63 3.69
C TYR A 17 -6.59 9.15 3.58
N SER A 18 -5.91 8.79 2.49
CA SER A 18 -5.29 7.48 2.30
C SER A 18 -3.79 7.58 2.06
N PHE A 19 -3.12 6.45 1.84
CA PHE A 19 -1.76 6.37 1.34
C PHE A 19 -1.61 7.09 -0.02
N TRP A 20 -2.65 7.09 -0.83
CA TRP A 20 -2.66 7.64 -2.18
C TRP A 20 -2.70 9.17 -2.24
N ARG A 21 -2.76 9.84 -1.08
CA ARG A 21 -2.45 11.28 -0.98
C ARG A 21 -1.08 11.66 -1.55
N TYR A 22 -0.18 10.68 -1.60
CA TYR A 22 1.18 10.78 -2.14
C TYR A 22 1.30 10.28 -3.59
N ARG A 23 0.19 10.04 -4.29
CA ARG A 23 0.18 9.44 -5.65
C ARG A 23 1.13 10.14 -6.62
N ALA A 24 1.33 11.46 -6.52
CA ALA A 24 2.27 12.18 -7.40
C ALA A 24 3.71 11.62 -7.37
N PHE A 25 4.11 10.92 -6.30
CA PHE A 25 5.44 10.33 -6.13
C PHE A 25 5.54 8.87 -6.59
N PHE A 26 4.44 8.31 -7.12
CA PHE A 26 4.36 6.97 -7.72
C PHE A 26 3.95 7.06 -9.19
N PRO A 27 4.71 7.76 -10.06
CA PRO A 27 4.31 8.02 -11.44
C PRO A 27 4.21 6.75 -12.30
N TYR A 28 4.86 5.66 -11.87
CA TYR A 28 4.80 4.34 -12.52
C TYR A 28 3.53 3.55 -12.21
N ILE A 29 2.67 4.01 -11.28
CA ILE A 29 1.41 3.35 -10.95
C ILE A 29 0.26 4.11 -11.62
N ASN A 30 -0.52 3.49 -12.49
CA ASN A 30 -1.67 4.16 -13.11
C ASN A 30 -2.75 4.45 -12.05
N GLU A 31 -3.15 5.71 -11.91
CA GLU A 31 -4.13 6.14 -10.91
C GLU A 31 -5.49 5.45 -11.06
N ARG A 32 -5.92 5.20 -12.30
CA ARG A 32 -7.21 4.54 -12.57
C ARG A 32 -7.24 3.07 -12.16
N THR A 33 -6.11 2.53 -11.73
CA THR A 33 -5.92 1.10 -11.48
C THR A 33 -5.38 0.83 -10.08
N ILE A 34 -5.39 1.84 -9.22
CA ILE A 34 -5.00 1.71 -7.82
C ILE A 34 -5.89 0.66 -7.13
N VAL A 35 -5.23 -0.25 -6.42
CA VAL A 35 -5.84 -1.25 -5.54
C VAL A 35 -5.66 -0.77 -4.11
N SER A 36 -6.73 -0.24 -3.52
CA SER A 36 -6.74 0.27 -2.16
C SER A 36 -7.85 -0.38 -1.33
N LEU A 37 -7.60 -0.47 -0.02
CA LEU A 37 -8.54 -0.81 1.04
C LEU A 37 -8.82 0.39 1.96
N GLY A 38 -8.32 1.58 1.60
CA GLY A 38 -8.40 2.80 2.43
C GLY A 38 -7.24 2.95 3.42
N GLU A 39 -6.16 2.20 3.23
CA GLU A 39 -4.96 2.29 4.06
C GLU A 39 -4.31 3.68 4.05
N GLY A 40 -3.51 3.95 5.07
CA GLY A 40 -2.84 5.21 5.27
C GLY A 40 -3.62 6.14 6.18
N TRP A 41 -3.13 7.39 6.28
CA TRP A 41 -3.66 8.45 7.14
C TRP A 41 -4.07 8.06 8.57
N THR A 42 -3.46 7.00 9.11
CA THR A 42 -3.67 6.55 10.49
C THR A 42 -3.37 7.66 11.51
N PRO A 43 -3.96 7.61 12.71
CA PRO A 43 -3.72 8.63 13.72
C PRO A 43 -2.24 8.80 14.10
N LEU A 44 -1.85 10.05 14.37
CA LEU A 44 -0.64 10.40 15.10
C LEU A 44 -1.07 10.91 16.47
N VAL A 45 -0.90 10.10 17.50
CA VAL A 45 -1.40 10.37 18.85
C VAL A 45 -0.26 10.85 19.74
N LYS A 46 -0.44 11.99 20.41
CA LYS A 46 0.53 12.50 21.39
C LYS A 46 0.47 11.64 22.66
N PHE A 47 1.62 11.16 23.11
CA PHE A 47 1.73 10.36 24.33
C PHE A 47 2.45 11.11 25.46
N GLY A 48 3.38 12.00 25.12
CA GLY A 48 4.14 12.78 26.10
C GLY A 48 4.69 14.06 25.51
N GLU A 49 5.62 14.69 26.23
CA GLU A 49 6.35 15.84 25.73
C GLU A 49 7.21 15.40 24.52
N ASN A 50 6.86 15.91 23.34
CA ASN A 50 7.50 15.57 22.06
C ASN A 50 7.51 14.08 21.67
N VAL A 51 6.72 13.23 22.33
CA VAL A 51 6.56 11.80 22.00
C VAL A 51 5.19 11.56 21.36
N TYR A 52 5.20 10.90 20.21
CA TYR A 52 4.00 10.58 19.43
C TYR A 52 4.00 9.13 18.97
N PHE A 53 2.82 8.53 18.90
CA PHE A 53 2.60 7.22 18.31
C PHE A 53 1.89 7.33 16.97
N LYS A 54 2.50 6.71 15.94
CA LYS A 54 1.86 6.51 14.65
C LYS A 54 1.13 5.16 14.66
N LEU A 55 -0.19 5.18 14.74
CA LEU A 55 -1.00 3.99 14.99
C LEU A 55 -1.26 3.18 13.70
N ASP A 56 -0.21 2.68 13.06
CA ASP A 56 -0.32 1.93 11.80
C ASP A 56 -0.96 0.54 11.94
N PHE A 57 -1.19 0.06 13.17
CA PHE A 57 -2.03 -1.11 13.41
C PHE A 57 -3.52 -0.86 13.12
N LEU A 58 -3.93 0.40 12.89
CA LEU A 58 -5.29 0.74 12.47
C LEU A 58 -5.48 0.73 10.93
N ASN A 59 -4.46 0.33 10.17
CA ASN A 59 -4.64 0.04 8.74
C ASN A 59 -5.53 -1.21 8.55
N PRO A 60 -6.13 -1.41 7.36
CA PRO A 60 -7.12 -2.45 7.10
C PRO A 60 -6.77 -3.87 7.57
N THR A 61 -5.50 -4.30 7.46
CA THR A 61 -5.06 -5.64 7.89
C THR A 61 -4.34 -5.64 9.23
N GLY A 62 -4.45 -4.56 10.00
CA GLY A 62 -3.84 -4.45 11.32
C GLY A 62 -2.35 -4.11 11.32
N SER A 63 -1.77 -3.66 10.20
CA SER A 63 -0.32 -3.49 10.06
C SER A 63 0.09 -2.37 9.11
N PHE A 64 1.26 -1.78 9.36
CA PHE A 64 1.89 -0.82 8.45
C PHE A 64 2.19 -1.39 7.04
N LYS A 65 2.24 -2.73 6.90
CA LYS A 65 2.52 -3.43 5.64
C LYS A 65 1.54 -3.06 4.53
N ASP A 66 0.32 -2.65 4.87
CA ASP A 66 -0.71 -2.21 3.94
C ASP A 66 -0.27 -1.08 3.02
N ARG A 67 0.55 -0.15 3.54
CA ARG A 67 1.13 0.95 2.74
C ARG A 67 2.02 0.44 1.60
N GLY A 68 2.77 -0.63 1.85
CA GLY A 68 3.61 -1.27 0.84
C GLY A 68 2.79 -2.15 -0.10
N SER A 69 1.88 -2.95 0.46
CA SER A 69 1.04 -3.89 -0.29
C SER A 69 0.15 -3.19 -1.31
N THR A 70 -0.48 -2.07 -0.95
CA THR A 70 -1.26 -1.28 -1.91
C THR A 70 -0.41 -0.80 -3.08
N ALA A 71 0.80 -0.29 -2.81
CA ALA A 71 1.69 0.21 -3.84
C ALA A 71 2.17 -0.93 -4.77
N LEU A 72 2.63 -2.03 -4.18
CA LEU A 72 3.11 -3.20 -4.92
C LEU A 72 2.02 -3.79 -5.80
N ILE A 73 0.85 -4.11 -5.23
CA ILE A 73 -0.23 -4.76 -5.96
C ILE A 73 -0.78 -3.83 -7.05
N SER A 74 -0.93 -2.53 -6.77
CA SER A 74 -1.32 -1.55 -7.80
C SER A 74 -0.34 -1.48 -8.97
N ALA A 75 0.95 -1.70 -8.72
CA ALA A 75 1.97 -1.67 -9.77
C ALA A 75 1.95 -2.93 -10.66
N ILE A 76 1.64 -4.11 -10.09
CA ILE A 76 1.84 -5.40 -10.79
C ILE A 76 0.56 -6.13 -11.19
N HIS A 77 -0.61 -5.78 -10.62
CA HIS A 77 -1.81 -6.62 -10.73
C HIS A 77 -2.27 -6.88 -12.18
N LYS A 78 -2.11 -5.91 -13.08
CA LYS A 78 -2.50 -6.07 -14.49
C LYS A 78 -1.59 -7.04 -15.23
N GLN A 79 -0.29 -6.94 -14.99
CA GLN A 79 0.72 -7.80 -15.60
C GLN A 79 0.54 -9.23 -15.10
N VAL A 80 0.30 -9.42 -13.79
CA VAL A 80 0.02 -10.73 -13.20
C VAL A 80 -1.25 -11.34 -13.80
N LYS A 81 -2.35 -10.57 -13.94
CA LYS A 81 -3.57 -11.07 -14.62
C LYS A 81 -3.33 -11.45 -16.07
N LYS A 82 -2.62 -10.61 -16.83
CA LYS A 82 -2.31 -10.87 -18.25
C LYS A 82 -1.50 -12.15 -18.43
N ALA A 83 -0.62 -12.44 -17.49
CA ALA A 83 0.20 -13.65 -17.49
C ALA A 83 -0.52 -14.88 -16.92
N SER A 84 -1.80 -14.78 -16.54
CA SER A 84 -2.53 -15.81 -15.79
C SER A 84 -1.76 -16.29 -14.54
N GLY A 85 -1.00 -15.37 -13.92
CA GLY A 85 -0.09 -15.65 -12.82
C GLY A 85 -0.74 -15.52 -11.44
N TYR A 86 0.10 -15.60 -10.41
CA TYR A 86 -0.26 -15.42 -9.01
C TYR A 86 0.83 -14.65 -8.26
N VAL A 87 0.50 -14.11 -7.10
CA VAL A 87 1.47 -13.50 -6.18
C VAL A 87 1.95 -14.55 -5.19
N SER A 88 3.26 -14.62 -4.97
CA SER A 88 3.88 -15.49 -3.97
C SER A 88 4.49 -14.63 -2.87
N GLU A 89 4.34 -15.04 -1.61
CA GLU A 89 4.93 -14.37 -0.46
C GLU A 89 5.33 -15.42 0.59
N ASP A 90 6.47 -15.20 1.27
CA ASP A 90 7.14 -16.12 2.18
C ASP A 90 7.12 -15.64 3.65
N SER A 91 5.94 -15.30 4.16
CA SER A 91 5.74 -14.86 5.54
C SER A 91 4.50 -15.45 6.18
N SER A 92 4.68 -15.98 7.39
CA SER A 92 3.61 -16.39 8.29
C SER A 92 2.96 -15.23 9.06
N GLY A 93 3.39 -13.99 8.83
CA GLY A 93 2.99 -12.82 9.60
C GLY A 93 2.24 -11.75 8.81
N ASN A 94 2.38 -10.51 9.27
CA ASN A 94 1.64 -9.36 8.73
C ASN A 94 1.87 -9.11 7.22
N ALA A 95 3.02 -9.51 6.67
CA ALA A 95 3.29 -9.34 5.25
C ALA A 95 2.43 -10.29 4.42
N GLY A 96 2.39 -11.58 4.76
CA GLY A 96 1.53 -12.57 4.11
C GLY A 96 0.04 -12.19 4.22
N ALA A 97 -0.42 -11.78 5.41
CA ALA A 97 -1.79 -11.32 5.61
C ALA A 97 -2.14 -10.09 4.75
N SER A 98 -1.27 -9.08 4.72
CA SER A 98 -1.46 -7.88 3.91
C SER A 98 -1.48 -8.20 2.41
N ILE A 99 -0.48 -8.95 1.91
CA ILE A 99 -0.42 -9.33 0.49
C ILE A 99 -1.64 -10.15 0.08
N ALA A 100 -2.09 -11.10 0.91
CA ALA A 100 -3.30 -11.86 0.63
C ALA A 100 -4.54 -10.96 0.49
N ALA A 101 -4.71 -9.98 1.39
CA ALA A 101 -5.84 -9.05 1.37
C ALA A 101 -5.86 -8.17 0.10
N TYR A 102 -4.72 -7.55 -0.25
CA TYR A 102 -4.62 -6.70 -1.44
C TYR A 102 -4.69 -7.50 -2.74
N ALA A 103 -4.11 -8.71 -2.78
CA ALA A 103 -4.26 -9.62 -3.91
C ALA A 103 -5.73 -9.99 -4.13
N ALA A 104 -6.45 -10.32 -3.06
CA ALA A 104 -7.89 -10.60 -3.12
C ALA A 104 -8.68 -9.39 -3.63
N ARG A 105 -8.40 -8.18 -3.10
CA ARG A 105 -9.02 -6.92 -3.58
C ARG A 105 -8.75 -6.68 -5.07
N ALA A 106 -7.57 -7.04 -5.55
CA ALA A 106 -7.21 -6.95 -6.96
C ALA A 106 -7.78 -8.08 -7.82
N GLY A 107 -8.41 -9.11 -7.25
CA GLY A 107 -8.85 -10.31 -7.97
C GLY A 107 -7.69 -11.17 -8.48
N LEU A 108 -6.61 -11.27 -7.70
CA LEU A 108 -5.46 -12.13 -7.96
C LEU A 108 -5.48 -13.34 -7.03
N LYS A 109 -4.86 -14.44 -7.47
CA LYS A 109 -4.50 -15.54 -6.57
C LYS A 109 -3.23 -15.15 -5.81
N ALA A 110 -3.19 -15.44 -4.50
CA ALA A 110 -2.00 -15.34 -3.67
C ALA A 110 -1.66 -16.70 -3.08
N LYS A 111 -0.38 -17.06 -3.04
CA LYS A 111 0.13 -18.23 -2.32
C LYS A 111 1.08 -17.72 -1.24
N ILE A 112 0.74 -17.99 0.01
CA ILE A 112 1.55 -17.65 1.17
C ILE A 112 2.23 -18.93 1.64
N PHE A 113 3.56 -18.90 1.70
CA PHE A 113 4.38 -20.00 2.18
C PHE A 113 4.80 -19.73 3.62
N VAL A 114 4.60 -20.72 4.49
CA VAL A 114 4.82 -20.68 5.94
C VAL A 114 5.77 -21.79 6.34
#